data_AF-A0A7C8GTS5-F1
#
_entry.id   AF-A0A7C8GTS5-F1
#
_cell.length_a   1.000
_cell.length_b   1.000
_cell.length_c   1.000
_cell.angle_alpha   90.00
_cell.angle_beta   90.00
_cell.angle_gamma   90.00
#
_symmetry.space_group_name_H-M   'P 1'
#
loop_
_entity.id
_entity.type
_entity.pdbx_description
1 polymer ?
#
loop_
_entity_poly.entity_id
_entity_poly.type
_entity_poly.pdbx_seq_one_letter_code
_entity_poly.pdbx_strand_id
1 'polypeptide(L)'
;MGYSARGRAKKSVLSRNQWSGILFGLGLVAFIDEVVFHQLLHWHHFYDRSTTAIGLVSDGLFHAFSWFATVASLFMLADLRRRGEWIITRWWGFVLIGAGSFQLYDGIIQHKLLKIHQIRYVENVLIYDIVWNVTAVLLIIAGIMVVFKAKKKRKGSQSDGTSSSSITE
;
A
#
# COMPACT_ATOMS: atom_id res chain seq x y z
N MET A 1 -26.49 9.53 27.04
CA MET A 1 -25.14 10.00 26.63
C MET A 1 -24.26 8.82 26.12
N GLY A 2 -24.72 8.04 25.13
CA GLY A 2 -24.09 6.76 24.71
C GLY A 2 -23.61 6.64 23.25
N TYR A 3 -23.77 7.70 22.44
CA TYR A 3 -23.43 7.69 21.01
C TYR A 3 -21.92 7.91 20.72
N SER A 4 -21.14 8.41 21.69
CA SER A 4 -19.75 8.85 21.48
C SER A 4 -18.72 7.69 21.47
N ALA A 5 -18.86 6.70 22.35
CA ALA A 5 -17.89 5.60 22.47
C ALA A 5 -17.94 4.62 21.28
N ARG A 6 -19.14 4.26 20.82
CA ARG A 6 -19.37 3.39 19.66
C ARG A 6 -18.82 4.00 18.35
N GLY A 7 -18.91 5.33 18.21
CA GLY A 7 -18.37 6.07 17.07
C GLY A 7 -16.84 6.09 17.04
N ARG A 8 -16.19 6.27 18.19
CA ARG A 8 -14.72 6.22 18.29
C ARG A 8 -14.16 4.82 18.01
N ALA A 9 -14.78 3.78 18.56
CA ALA A 9 -14.37 2.39 18.33
C ALA A 9 -14.48 2.00 16.84
N LYS A 10 -15.57 2.37 16.14
CA LYS A 10 -15.67 2.13 14.69
C LYS A 10 -14.60 2.90 13.89
N LYS A 11 -14.26 4.14 14.28
CA LYS A 11 -13.19 4.92 13.63
C LYS A 11 -11.81 4.29 13.84
N SER A 12 -11.50 3.80 15.04
CA SER A 12 -10.20 3.17 15.32
C SER A 12 -10.03 1.87 14.52
N VAL A 13 -11.07 1.04 14.41
CA VAL A 13 -11.05 -0.18 13.61
C VAL A 13 -10.90 0.12 12.11
N LEU A 14 -11.67 1.08 11.59
CA LEU A 14 -11.55 1.52 10.20
C LEU A 14 -10.13 2.03 9.90
N SER A 15 -9.50 2.72 10.84
CA SER A 15 -8.11 3.20 10.76
C SER A 15 -7.10 2.04 10.78
N ARG A 16 -7.30 1.01 11.62
CA ARG A 16 -6.40 -0.15 11.66
C ARG A 16 -6.44 -1.02 10.41
N ASN A 17 -7.62 -1.25 9.83
CA ASN A 17 -7.75 -1.97 8.56
C ASN A 17 -7.13 -1.20 7.38
N GLN A 18 -7.09 0.14 7.48
CA GLN A 18 -6.41 1.01 6.52
C GLN A 18 -4.90 0.89 6.64
N TRP A 19 -4.37 1.13 7.84
CA TRP A 19 -2.93 1.10 8.09
C TRP A 19 -2.32 -0.28 7.87
N SER A 20 -3.01 -1.36 8.23
CA SER A 20 -2.56 -2.71 7.90
C SER A 20 -2.44 -2.88 6.38
N GLY A 21 -3.48 -2.52 5.60
CA GLY A 21 -3.41 -2.62 4.14
C GLY A 21 -2.28 -1.77 3.55
N ILE A 22 -2.17 -0.50 3.95
CA ILE A 22 -1.11 0.42 3.45
C ILE A 22 0.28 -0.14 3.75
N LEU A 23 0.56 -0.51 5.01
CA LEU A 23 1.87 -1.04 5.40
C LEU A 23 2.22 -2.34 4.65
N PHE A 24 1.24 -3.22 4.43
CA PHE A 24 1.47 -4.42 3.63
C PHE A 24 1.80 -4.07 2.18
N GLY A 25 1.07 -3.12 1.58
CA GLY A 25 1.33 -2.66 0.22
C GLY A 25 2.72 -2.03 0.06
N LEU A 26 3.12 -1.18 1.02
CA LEU A 26 4.46 -0.59 1.08
C LEU A 26 5.54 -1.68 1.14
N GLY A 27 5.43 -2.59 2.12
CA GLY A 27 6.40 -3.68 2.28
C GLY A 27 6.45 -4.62 1.08
N LEU A 28 5.29 -5.04 0.56
CA LEU A 28 5.24 -5.95 -0.58
C LEU A 28 5.93 -5.37 -1.82
N VAL A 29 5.61 -4.12 -2.19
CA VAL A 29 6.20 -3.53 -3.40
C VAL A 29 7.67 -3.19 -3.20
N ALA A 30 8.07 -2.74 -2.01
CA ALA A 30 9.48 -2.48 -1.69
C ALA A 30 10.32 -3.77 -1.71
N PHE A 31 9.76 -4.89 -1.23
CA PHE A 31 10.38 -6.20 -1.34
C PHE A 31 10.53 -6.64 -2.81
N ILE A 32 9.47 -6.49 -3.61
CA ILE A 32 9.52 -6.83 -5.04
C ILE A 32 10.57 -5.97 -5.73
N ASP A 33 10.60 -4.68 -5.42
CA ASP A 33 11.52 -3.72 -6.01
C ASP A 33 12.98 -4.10 -5.77
N GLU A 34 13.32 -4.30 -4.50
CA GLU A 34 14.66 -4.69 -4.10
C GLU A 34 15.07 -6.07 -4.64
N VAL A 35 14.21 -7.09 -4.53
CA VAL A 35 14.56 -8.43 -5.01
C VAL A 35 14.69 -8.45 -6.52
N VAL A 36 13.72 -7.89 -7.25
CA VAL A 36 13.69 -7.99 -8.70
C VAL A 36 14.68 -7.02 -9.32
N PHE A 37 14.64 -5.74 -8.98
CA PHE A 37 15.43 -4.71 -9.67
C PHE A 37 16.81 -4.52 -9.07
N HIS A 38 16.97 -4.60 -7.74
CA HIS A 38 18.30 -4.42 -7.14
C HIS A 38 19.13 -5.70 -7.19
N GLN A 39 18.55 -6.84 -6.80
CA GLN A 39 19.30 -8.08 -6.61
C GLN A 39 19.33 -8.98 -7.85
N LEU A 40 18.18 -9.24 -8.49
CA LEU A 40 18.12 -10.18 -9.60
C LEU A 40 18.56 -9.52 -10.92
N LEU A 41 17.97 -8.37 -11.23
CA LEU A 41 18.22 -7.67 -12.50
C LEU A 41 19.39 -6.69 -12.44
N HIS A 42 19.85 -6.32 -11.24
CA HIS A 42 20.95 -5.37 -11.04
C HIS A 42 20.73 -4.04 -11.80
N TRP A 43 19.50 -3.54 -11.83
CA TRP A 43 19.16 -2.30 -12.54
C TRP A 43 19.69 -1.06 -11.82
N HIS A 44 19.71 -1.08 -10.49
CA HIS A 44 20.14 0.02 -9.61
C HIS A 44 20.35 -0.48 -8.17
N HIS A 45 21.06 0.28 -7.34
CA HIS A 45 20.99 0.18 -5.88
C HIS A 45 20.15 1.32 -5.32
N PHE A 46 19.76 1.23 -4.05
CA PHE A 46 18.99 2.26 -3.36
C PHE A 46 19.75 3.60 -3.27
N TYR A 47 21.08 3.56 -3.20
CA TYR A 47 21.92 4.74 -3.20
C TYR A 47 23.15 4.55 -4.09
N ASP A 48 23.11 5.16 -5.28
CA ASP A 48 24.13 5.00 -6.31
C ASP A 48 25.15 6.15 -6.37
N ARG A 49 25.04 7.14 -5.48
CA ARG A 49 25.95 8.30 -5.44
C ARG A 49 27.25 8.04 -4.66
N SER A 50 27.63 6.78 -4.48
CA SER A 50 28.82 6.40 -3.73
C SER A 50 29.39 5.07 -4.23
N THR A 51 30.09 4.35 -3.35
CA THR A 51 30.68 3.05 -3.68
C THR A 51 29.60 1.96 -3.70
N THR A 52 29.87 0.87 -4.43
CA THR A 52 29.02 -0.33 -4.43
C THR A 52 28.80 -0.89 -3.04
N ALA A 53 29.80 -0.81 -2.15
CA ALA A 53 29.64 -1.24 -0.76
C ALA A 53 28.57 -0.43 -0.02
N ILE A 54 28.51 0.89 -0.23
CA ILE A 54 27.46 1.74 0.34
C ILE A 54 26.11 1.45 -0.33
N GLY A 55 26.08 1.21 -1.65
CA GLY A 55 24.89 0.77 -2.36
C GLY A 55 24.28 -0.50 -1.75
N LEU A 56 25.09 -1.55 -1.56
CA LEU A 56 24.68 -2.80 -0.93
C LEU A 56 24.18 -2.64 0.52
N VAL A 57 24.85 -1.80 1.32
CA VAL A 57 24.39 -1.50 2.68
C VAL A 57 23.04 -0.79 2.63
N SER A 58 22.86 0.16 1.70
CA SER A 58 21.61 0.89 1.55
C SER A 58 20.46 -0.01 1.07
N ASP A 59 20.73 -0.98 0.19
CA ASP A 59 19.77 -2.01 -0.19
C ASP A 59 19.33 -2.85 1.02
N GLY A 60 20.28 -3.26 1.87
CA GLY A 60 19.96 -4.01 3.09
C GLY A 60 19.10 -3.23 4.09
N LEU A 61 19.32 -1.92 4.22
CA LEU A 61 18.46 -1.06 5.04
C LEU A 61 17.05 -0.91 4.45
N PHE A 62 16.97 -0.81 3.12
CA PHE A 62 15.72 -0.77 2.40
C PHE A 62 14.94 -2.10 2.54
N HIS A 63 15.64 -3.25 2.48
CA HIS A 63 15.09 -4.56 2.80
C HIS A 63 14.50 -4.62 4.19
N ALA A 64 15.27 -4.16 5.19
CA ALA A 64 14.84 -4.18 6.57
C ALA A 64 13.55 -3.36 6.74
N PHE A 65 13.48 -2.16 6.14
CA PHE A 65 12.25 -1.36 6.13
C PHE A 65 11.07 -2.13 5.53
N SER A 66 11.26 -2.71 4.35
CA SER A 66 10.24 -3.51 3.66
C SER A 66 9.73 -4.68 4.51
N TRP A 67 10.65 -5.43 5.12
CA TRP A 67 10.36 -6.56 5.98
C TRP A 67 9.60 -6.13 7.25
N PHE A 68 10.08 -5.10 7.95
CA PHE A 68 9.40 -4.60 9.16
C PHE A 68 8.00 -4.05 8.86
N ALA A 69 7.80 -3.35 7.74
CA ALA A 69 6.48 -2.89 7.30
C ALA A 69 5.52 -4.07 7.06
N THR A 70 6.01 -5.12 6.39
CA THR A 70 5.27 -6.35 6.13
C THR A 70 4.88 -7.05 7.42
N VAL A 71 5.85 -7.30 8.32
CA VAL A 71 5.62 -7.97 9.61
C VAL A 71 4.66 -7.17 10.48
N ALA A 72 4.86 -5.85 10.62
CA ALA A 72 3.97 -4.99 11.38
C ALA A 72 2.53 -5.06 10.85
N SER A 73 2.36 -5.02 9.52
CA SER A 73 1.05 -5.18 8.92
C SER A 73 0.41 -6.53 9.22
N LEU A 74 1.17 -7.62 9.16
CA LEU A 74 0.66 -8.97 9.43
C LEU A 74 0.23 -9.14 10.89
N PHE A 75 0.93 -8.54 11.86
CA PHE A 75 0.46 -8.46 13.25
C PHE A 75 -0.85 -7.70 13.38
N MET A 76 -0.98 -6.56 12.69
CA MET A 76 -2.23 -5.80 12.67
C MET A 76 -3.38 -6.61 12.03
N LEU A 77 -3.09 -7.31 10.93
CA LEU A 77 -4.04 -8.18 10.23
C LEU A 77 -4.48 -9.36 11.11
N ALA A 78 -3.55 -9.99 11.82
CA ALA A 78 -3.83 -11.07 12.76
C ALA A 78 -4.77 -10.60 13.89
N ASP A 79 -4.54 -9.41 14.45
CA ASP A 79 -5.43 -8.87 15.47
C ASP A 79 -6.80 -8.45 14.89
N LEU A 80 -6.86 -7.90 13.68
CA LEU A 80 -8.13 -7.63 12.98
C LEU A 80 -8.93 -8.91 12.73
N ARG A 81 -8.27 -10.01 12.34
CA ARG A 81 -8.89 -11.33 12.17
C ARG A 81 -9.39 -11.88 13.49
N ARG A 82 -8.57 -11.83 14.54
CA ARG A 82 -8.94 -12.30 15.90
C ARG A 82 -10.19 -11.59 16.44
N ARG A 83 -10.39 -10.32 16.10
CA ARG A 83 -11.55 -9.50 16.53
C ARG A 83 -12.75 -9.59 15.60
N GLY A 84 -12.68 -10.31 14.46
CA GLY A 84 -13.74 -10.35 13.46
C GLY A 84 -13.94 -9.01 12.73
N GLU A 85 -12.92 -8.16 12.70
CA GLU A 85 -12.97 -6.78 12.21
C GLU A 85 -12.32 -6.61 10.82
N TRP A 86 -11.74 -7.67 10.26
CA TRP A 86 -11.06 -7.63 8.98
C TRP A 86 -12.05 -7.49 7.82
N ILE A 87 -11.95 -6.38 7.09
CA ILE A 87 -12.74 -6.12 5.88
C ILE A 87 -11.84 -6.36 4.68
N ILE A 88 -11.82 -7.59 4.18
CA ILE A 88 -10.91 -8.07 3.13
C ILE A 88 -10.87 -7.18 1.88
N THR A 89 -12.03 -6.79 1.35
CA THR A 89 -12.11 -5.94 0.14
C THR A 89 -11.48 -4.58 0.38
N ARG A 90 -11.78 -3.97 1.52
CA ARG A 90 -11.21 -2.68 1.91
C ARG A 90 -9.71 -2.80 2.18
N TRP A 91 -9.27 -3.90 2.78
CA TRP A 91 -7.85 -4.18 3.05
C TRP A 91 -7.05 -4.23 1.75
N TRP A 92 -7.49 -5.02 0.76
CA TRP A 92 -6.85 -5.05 -0.57
C TRP A 92 -6.84 -3.70 -1.28
N GLY A 93 -7.91 -2.91 -1.14
CA GLY A 93 -7.92 -1.54 -1.65
C GLY A 93 -6.80 -0.67 -1.06
N PHE A 94 -6.50 -0.82 0.23
CA PHE A 94 -5.39 -0.11 0.88
C PHE A 94 -4.01 -0.72 0.60
N VAL A 95 -3.92 -2.02 0.32
CA VAL A 95 -2.69 -2.65 -0.21
C VAL A 95 -2.30 -2.02 -1.54
N LEU A 96 -3.24 -1.91 -2.48
CA LEU A 96 -2.99 -1.30 -3.79
C LEU A 96 -2.62 0.19 -3.67
N ILE A 97 -3.29 0.94 -2.79
CA ILE A 97 -2.93 2.34 -2.52
C ILE A 97 -1.51 2.41 -1.95
N GLY A 98 -1.17 1.59 -0.95
CA GLY A 98 0.17 1.56 -0.36
C GLY A 98 1.25 1.26 -1.39
N ALA A 99 1.07 0.18 -2.16
CA ALA A 99 2.00 -0.23 -3.21
C ALA A 99 2.21 0.87 -4.26
N GLY A 100 1.13 1.39 -4.84
CA GLY A 100 1.23 2.46 -5.83
C GLY A 100 1.80 3.77 -5.26
N SER A 101 1.54 4.08 -3.99
CA SER A 101 2.09 5.28 -3.35
C SER A 101 3.61 5.19 -3.17
N PHE A 102 4.12 4.02 -2.76
CA PHE A 102 5.55 3.79 -2.65
C PHE A 102 6.23 3.90 -4.02
N GLN A 103 5.71 3.21 -5.02
CA GLN A 103 6.30 3.19 -6.35
C GLN A 103 6.29 4.59 -7.00
N LEU A 104 5.25 5.39 -6.77
CA LEU A 104 5.19 6.77 -7.24
C LEU A 104 6.18 7.67 -6.46
N TYR A 105 6.32 7.45 -5.15
CA TYR A 105 7.30 8.16 -4.33
C TYR A 105 8.73 7.88 -4.80
N ASP A 106 9.09 6.62 -5.00
CA ASP A 106 10.38 6.23 -5.55
C ASP A 106 10.60 6.85 -6.95
N GLY A 107 9.65 6.65 -7.87
CA GLY A 107 9.70 7.13 -9.25
C GLY A 107 9.84 8.64 -9.41
N ILE A 108 9.24 9.44 -8.53
CA ILE A 108 9.27 10.90 -8.63
C ILE A 108 10.28 11.50 -7.66
N ILE A 109 10.21 11.15 -6.38
CA ILE A 109 11.01 11.78 -5.34
C ILE A 109 12.43 11.25 -5.38
N GLN A 110 12.62 9.94 -5.35
CA GLN A 110 13.98 9.38 -5.27
C GLN A 110 14.71 9.49 -6.62
N HIS A 111 14.03 9.17 -7.71
CA HIS A 111 14.63 9.17 -9.04
C HIS A 111 14.73 10.53 -9.72
N LYS A 112 13.73 11.41 -9.58
CA LYS A 112 13.70 12.69 -10.33
C LYS A 112 14.01 13.91 -9.50
N LEU A 113 13.49 13.99 -8.27
CA LEU A 113 13.76 15.13 -7.39
C LEU A 113 15.12 15.02 -6.71
N LEU A 114 15.34 13.94 -5.95
CA LEU A 114 16.57 13.71 -5.20
C LEU A 114 17.69 13.14 -6.08
N LYS A 115 17.33 12.37 -7.12
CA LYS A 115 18.24 11.68 -8.05
C LYS A 115 19.30 10.85 -7.32
N ILE A 116 18.89 10.12 -6.28
CA ILE A 116 19.79 9.29 -5.46
C ILE A 116 20.12 7.95 -6.14
N HIS A 117 19.24 7.50 -7.02
CA HIS A 117 19.40 6.40 -7.99
C HIS A 117 18.54 6.69 -9.23
N GLN A 118 18.52 5.79 -10.22
CA GLN A 118 17.60 5.83 -11.37
C GLN A 118 16.89 4.49 -11.51
N ILE A 119 15.64 4.46 -12.02
CA ILE A 119 14.93 3.19 -12.33
C ILE A 119 15.83 2.24 -13.13
N ARG A 120 16.57 2.78 -14.11
CA ARG A 120 17.51 1.99 -14.91
C ARG A 120 18.56 2.88 -15.57
N TYR A 121 19.81 2.45 -15.51
CA TYR A 121 20.91 3.12 -16.21
C TYR A 121 21.01 2.67 -17.67
N VAL A 122 20.27 3.36 -18.54
CA VAL A 122 20.27 3.18 -20.00
C VAL A 122 20.18 4.54 -20.69
N GLU A 123 20.58 4.62 -21.96
CA GLU A 123 20.57 5.87 -22.73
C GLU A 123 19.20 6.53 -22.77
N ASN A 124 18.14 5.74 -23.00
CA ASN A 124 16.76 6.21 -23.00
C ASN A 124 15.97 5.63 -21.82
N VAL A 125 16.04 6.30 -20.68
CA VAL A 125 15.31 5.94 -19.44
C VAL A 125 13.81 6.28 -19.50
N LEU A 126 13.37 7.12 -20.44
CA LEU A 126 12.02 7.68 -20.46
C LEU A 126 10.93 6.60 -20.46
N ILE A 127 11.11 5.53 -21.25
CA ILE A 127 10.13 4.45 -21.31
C ILE A 127 9.98 3.73 -19.95
N TYR A 128 11.09 3.56 -19.23
CA TYR A 128 11.09 2.94 -17.91
C TYR A 128 10.41 3.86 -16.89
N ASP A 129 10.70 5.18 -16.94
CA ASP A 129 10.02 6.17 -16.11
C ASP A 129 8.51 6.18 -16.31
N ILE A 130 8.06 6.12 -17.57
CA ILE A 130 6.64 6.11 -17.91
C ILE A 130 6.00 4.84 -17.37
N VAL A 131 6.56 3.66 -17.65
CA VAL A 131 6.00 2.38 -17.19
C VAL A 131 5.95 2.33 -15.66
N TRP A 132 7.00 2.79 -14.98
CA TRP A 132 7.07 2.83 -13.51
C TRP A 132 5.96 3.69 -12.91
N ASN A 133 5.87 4.95 -13.35
CA ASN A 133 4.93 5.91 -12.77
C ASN A 133 3.47 5.65 -13.20
N VAL A 134 3.22 5.20 -14.43
CA VAL A 134 1.87 4.81 -14.88
C VAL A 134 1.37 3.62 -14.08
N THR A 135 2.22 2.60 -13.87
CA THR A 135 1.85 1.44 -13.03
C THR A 135 1.49 1.88 -11.61
N ALA A 136 2.30 2.77 -11.03
CA ALA A 136 2.04 3.33 -9.70
C ALA A 136 0.68 4.05 -9.63
N VAL A 137 0.36 4.90 -10.60
CA VAL A 137 -0.93 5.60 -10.69
C VAL A 137 -2.10 4.62 -10.88
N LEU A 138 -1.95 3.61 -11.73
CA LEU A 138 -2.97 2.58 -11.94
C LEU A 138 -3.27 1.80 -10.66
N LEU A 139 -2.23 1.42 -9.89
CA LEU A 139 -2.40 0.76 -8.59
C LEU A 139 -3.18 1.66 -7.60
N ILE A 140 -2.84 2.94 -7.52
CA ILE A 140 -3.55 3.90 -6.65
C ILE A 140 -5.02 4.01 -7.07
N ILE A 141 -5.30 4.22 -8.35
CA ILE A 141 -6.67 4.36 -8.88
C ILE A 141 -7.46 3.06 -8.62
N ALA A 142 -6.88 1.91 -8.90
CA ALA A 142 -7.50 0.60 -8.63
C ALA A 142 -7.84 0.44 -7.15
N GLY A 143 -6.90 0.75 -6.26
CA GLY A 143 -7.11 0.70 -4.81
C GLY A 143 -8.23 1.63 -4.33
N ILE A 144 -8.25 2.87 -4.83
CA ILE A 144 -9.31 3.85 -4.56
C ILE A 144 -10.69 3.32 -5.01
N MET A 145 -10.78 2.79 -6.23
CA MET A 145 -12.02 2.19 -6.75
C MET A 145 -12.51 1.03 -5.88
N VAL A 146 -11.61 0.15 -5.44
CA VAL A 146 -11.93 -0.98 -4.55
C VAL A 146 -12.48 -0.47 -3.21
N VAL A 147 -11.84 0.53 -2.60
CA VAL A 147 -12.30 1.13 -1.33
C VAL A 147 -13.69 1.77 -1.48
N PHE A 148 -13.96 2.46 -2.58
CA PHE A 148 -15.27 3.10 -2.81
C PHE A 148 -16.38 2.10 -3.11
N LYS A 149 -16.12 1.08 -3.93
CA LYS A 149 -17.10 0.00 -4.19
C LYS A 149 -17.50 -0.73 -2.91
N ALA A 150 -16.54 -0.99 -2.01
CA ALA A 150 -16.81 -1.59 -0.70
C ALA A 150 -17.73 -0.73 0.18
N LYS A 151 -17.60 0.61 0.13
CA LYS A 151 -18.50 1.54 0.84
C LYS A 151 -19.93 1.50 0.29
N LYS A 152 -20.09 1.46 -1.04
CA LYS A 152 -21.41 1.47 -1.70
C LYS A 152 -22.21 0.20 -1.38
N LYS A 153 -21.59 -0.99 -1.46
CA LYS A 153 -22.25 -2.27 -1.14
C LYS A 153 -22.80 -2.31 0.28
N ARG A 154 -22.05 -1.79 1.25
CA ARG A 154 -22.48 -1.73 2.66
C ARG A 154 -23.66 -0.78 2.90
N LYS A 155 -23.75 0.33 2.15
CA LYS A 155 -24.90 1.26 2.24
C LYS A 155 -26.17 0.66 1.63
N GLY A 156 -26.07 -0.01 0.47
CA GLY A 156 -27.20 -0.67 -0.17
C GLY A 156 -27.81 -1.79 0.69
N SER A 157 -26.98 -2.64 1.29
CA SER A 157 -27.47 -3.69 2.20
C SER A 157 -28.11 -3.17 3.50
N GLN A 158 -27.87 -1.90 3.89
CA GLN A 158 -28.53 -1.28 5.06
C GLN A 158 -29.85 -0.60 4.69
N SER A 159 -29.99 -0.06 3.47
CA SER A 159 -31.26 0.50 3.00
C SER A 159 -32.31 -0.59 2.76
N ASP A 160 -31.92 -1.71 2.15
CA ASP A 160 -32.87 -2.78 1.78
C ASP A 160 -33.43 -3.52 3.00
N GLY A 161 -32.64 -3.62 4.09
CA GLY A 161 -33.07 -4.24 5.35
C GLY A 161 -34.01 -3.39 6.20
N THR A 162 -34.08 -2.07 5.96
CA THR A 162 -34.94 -1.16 6.73
C THR A 162 -36.35 -1.05 6.12
N SER A 163 -36.48 -1.33 4.81
CA SER A 163 -37.76 -1.28 4.09
C SER A 163 -38.64 -2.53 4.31
N SER A 164 -38.05 -3.65 4.73
CA SER A 164 -38.77 -4.92 4.92
C SER A 164 -39.40 -5.07 6.31
N SER A 165 -39.04 -4.24 7.30
CA SER A 165 -39.53 -4.36 8.68
C SER A 165 -40.75 -3.50 8.99
N SER A 166 -41.33 -2.81 8.01
CA SER A 166 -42.48 -1.90 8.19
C SER A 166 -43.77 -2.40 7.53
N ILE A 167 -43.86 -3.67 7.12
CA ILE A 167 -45.03 -4.23 6.40
C ILE A 167 -45.74 -5.35 7.19
N THR A 168 -45.34 -5.64 8.43
CA THR A 168 -46.06 -6.59 9.29
C THR A 168 -46.63 -5.88 10.52
N GLU A 169 -47.73 -5.15 10.32
CA GLU A 169 -48.75 -4.89 11.34
C GLU A 169 -50.12 -5.25 10.75
#